data_AF-J4H1H0-F1
#
_entry.id   AF-J4H1H0-F1
#
_cell.length_a   1.000
_cell.length_b   1.000
_cell.length_c   1.000
_cell.angle_alpha   90.00
_cell.angle_beta   90.00
_cell.angle_gamma   90.00
#
_symmetry.space_group_name_H-M   'P 1'
#
loop_
_entity.id
_entity.type
_entity.pdbx_description
1 polymer ?
#
loop_
_entity_poly.entity_id
_entity_poly.type
_entity_poly.pdbx_seq_one_letter_code
_entity_poly.pdbx_strand_id
1 'polypeptide(L)'
;MKTSTAAFPFDRDDADVVLRSSDDVDFHVHKVILCLSSPFFDDMFGMPQPSLSEEDVHPDSRKPLVAVSEGSKTLRPLLLLCYPVADPPMTALSDVGDLLETSIKYEMAEFSNRMEQKLRDFIPEEPIGVYAIACRLDLEDTARAAAHASLRTVEIAYHPELDKISAGAFYRLLEFRRQDAQDSAEVTFSRPRPTCPPSPAVEPNIEVPCDNEDNSHPFAYSSGSDVILRSSDGTCFYVHKLILEMASSEFAKILQQSPETNDTHRQLPIFDVAEDVKILRVLLLSCYPYEEPDVDDNLSHVAAVLRAATKYQLKKAIRSAKCKLTQLMEANPLRVYFVAAEFDWKEGARQAATMAICETYDAYVPEMEDASANVYHKLLEFRVKGREILRSHDQSGSGPYHWSKLTNSRKATEGKCDVWGNAITSPESLIPSHDWFFCGYQTSTASGTQRRKAVVALSELVGHVQTGNRGYSHARSAAAAIACVDAVLEQSRKTHETFLQELHEIEL
;
A
#
# COMPACT_ATOMS: atom_id res chain seq x y z
N MET A 1 -5.44 -17.01 -33.45
CA MET A 1 -6.70 -16.47 -32.90
C MET A 1 -7.57 -16.05 -34.09
N LYS A 2 -8.90 -16.07 -33.96
CA LYS A 2 -9.80 -15.75 -35.08
C LYS A 2 -10.11 -14.25 -34.99
N THR A 3 -9.54 -13.46 -35.89
CA THR A 3 -9.84 -12.03 -35.97
C THR A 3 -11.27 -11.83 -36.51
N SER A 4 -11.93 -10.76 -36.08
CA SER A 4 -13.28 -10.41 -36.52
C SER A 4 -13.32 -8.98 -37.01
N THR A 5 -13.95 -8.72 -38.16
CA THR A 5 -14.15 -7.34 -38.63
C THR A 5 -15.31 -6.69 -37.87
N ALA A 6 -15.13 -5.42 -37.47
CA ALA A 6 -16.16 -4.64 -36.82
C ALA A 6 -17.29 -4.29 -37.81
N ALA A 7 -18.54 -4.34 -37.36
CA ALA A 7 -19.69 -3.98 -38.17
C ALA A 7 -19.69 -2.49 -38.57
N PHE A 8 -20.52 -2.13 -39.56
CA PHE A 8 -20.77 -0.76 -40.02
C PHE A 8 -20.64 0.32 -38.93
N PRO A 9 -19.91 1.43 -39.19
CA PRO A 9 -19.29 1.83 -40.46
C PRO A 9 -17.84 1.34 -40.67
N PHE A 10 -17.38 0.33 -39.90
CA PHE A 10 -15.97 -0.09 -39.85
C PHE A 10 -15.66 -1.36 -40.66
N ASP A 11 -16.51 -1.69 -41.62
CA ASP A 11 -16.44 -2.84 -42.54
C ASP A 11 -16.20 -2.41 -43.99
N ARG A 12 -15.70 -1.19 -44.21
CA ARG A 12 -15.62 -0.60 -45.55
C ARG A 12 -14.34 -0.96 -46.30
N ASP A 13 -14.50 -1.21 -47.60
CA ASP A 13 -13.40 -1.52 -48.51
C ASP A 13 -12.56 -0.30 -48.91
N ASP A 14 -13.11 0.92 -48.81
CA ASP A 14 -12.42 2.18 -49.15
C ASP A 14 -11.54 2.74 -48.02
N ALA A 15 -11.56 2.12 -46.83
CA ALA A 15 -10.65 2.45 -45.73
C ALA A 15 -9.17 2.37 -46.16
N ASP A 16 -8.31 3.21 -45.60
CA ASP A 16 -6.87 3.29 -45.93
C ASP A 16 -5.95 2.83 -44.78
N VAL A 17 -6.54 2.45 -43.65
CA VAL A 17 -5.86 1.85 -42.50
C VAL A 17 -6.81 0.91 -41.73
N VAL A 18 -6.24 -0.10 -41.07
CA VAL A 18 -6.97 -0.98 -40.16
C VAL A 18 -6.42 -0.80 -38.75
N LEU A 19 -7.27 -0.47 -37.79
CA LEU A 19 -6.93 -0.52 -36.37
C LEU A 19 -7.36 -1.89 -35.80
N ARG A 20 -6.46 -2.59 -35.14
CA ARG A 20 -6.76 -3.84 -34.44
C ARG A 20 -6.83 -3.60 -32.94
N SER A 21 -7.99 -3.87 -32.35
CA SER A 21 -8.17 -3.80 -30.91
C SER A 21 -7.43 -4.92 -30.17
N SER A 22 -7.27 -4.77 -28.86
CA SER A 22 -6.62 -5.77 -28.01
C SER A 22 -7.36 -7.11 -27.94
N ASP A 23 -8.64 -7.14 -28.33
CA ASP A 23 -9.49 -8.33 -28.43
C ASP A 23 -9.66 -8.81 -29.88
N ASP A 24 -8.68 -8.53 -30.74
CA ASP A 24 -8.56 -9.03 -32.12
C ASP A 24 -9.73 -8.63 -33.05
N VAL A 25 -10.34 -7.45 -32.82
CA VAL A 25 -11.37 -6.88 -33.70
C VAL A 25 -10.74 -5.84 -34.63
N ASP A 26 -10.94 -6.03 -35.93
CA ASP A 26 -10.38 -5.19 -36.98
C ASP A 26 -11.38 -4.10 -37.38
N PHE A 27 -10.95 -2.84 -37.25
CA PHE A 27 -11.71 -1.64 -37.58
C PHE A 27 -11.12 -1.01 -38.84
N HIS A 28 -11.85 -1.08 -39.94
CA HIS A 28 -11.47 -0.46 -41.20
C HIS A 28 -11.84 1.03 -41.16
N VAL A 29 -10.83 1.90 -41.08
CA VAL A 29 -11.01 3.34 -40.85
C VAL A 29 -10.25 4.21 -41.86
N HIS A 30 -10.56 5.50 -41.86
CA HIS A 30 -9.96 6.48 -42.77
C HIS A 30 -8.99 7.39 -41.99
N LYS A 31 -7.72 7.41 -42.39
CA LYS A 31 -6.67 8.24 -41.77
C LYS A 31 -7.10 9.70 -41.71
N VAL A 32 -7.66 10.24 -42.80
CA VAL A 32 -8.12 11.64 -42.85
C VAL A 32 -9.14 11.96 -41.76
N ILE A 33 -10.05 11.04 -41.45
CA ILE A 33 -11.07 11.25 -40.41
C ILE A 33 -10.41 11.26 -39.02
N LEU A 34 -9.48 10.34 -38.78
CA LEU A 34 -8.75 10.26 -37.51
C LEU A 34 -7.83 11.46 -37.30
N CYS A 35 -7.04 11.87 -38.30
CA CYS A 35 -6.19 13.06 -38.26
C CYS A 35 -7.00 14.32 -37.93
N LEU A 36 -8.16 14.50 -38.57
CA LEU A 36 -9.03 15.65 -38.30
C LEU A 36 -9.66 15.63 -36.90
N SER A 37 -9.81 14.45 -36.31
CA SER A 37 -10.45 14.27 -35.00
C SER A 37 -9.45 14.26 -33.84
N SER A 38 -8.16 14.01 -34.11
CA SER A 38 -7.15 13.71 -33.12
C SER A 38 -5.75 14.11 -33.60
N PRO A 39 -5.10 15.09 -32.94
CA PRO A 39 -3.71 15.45 -33.20
C PRO A 39 -2.76 14.26 -33.02
N PHE A 40 -3.01 13.40 -32.03
CA PHE A 40 -2.24 12.16 -31.84
C PHE A 40 -2.19 11.31 -33.11
N PHE A 41 -3.34 11.08 -33.76
CA PHE A 41 -3.37 10.30 -34.99
C PHE A 41 -2.71 11.04 -36.16
N ASP A 42 -2.82 12.37 -36.22
CA ASP A 42 -2.13 13.19 -37.21
C ASP A 42 -0.61 13.05 -37.12
N ASP A 43 -0.06 13.19 -35.91
CA ASP A 43 1.36 12.99 -35.64
C ASP A 43 1.80 11.55 -35.93
N MET A 44 1.04 10.57 -35.44
CA MET A 44 1.34 9.14 -35.64
C MET A 44 1.42 8.76 -37.12
N PHE A 45 0.49 9.26 -37.95
CA PHE A 45 0.49 8.99 -39.39
C PHE A 45 1.48 9.86 -40.17
N GLY A 46 1.87 11.03 -39.64
CA GLY A 46 2.86 11.93 -40.22
C GLY A 46 4.32 11.46 -40.04
N MET A 47 4.59 10.57 -39.08
CA MET A 47 5.93 10.03 -38.84
C MET A 47 6.42 9.12 -40.00
N PRO A 48 7.72 9.15 -40.36
CA PRO A 48 8.31 8.22 -41.31
C PRO A 48 8.16 6.77 -40.81
N GLN A 49 7.34 5.98 -41.49
CA GLN A 49 7.15 4.57 -41.15
C GLN A 49 8.38 3.77 -41.59
N PRO A 50 8.96 2.90 -40.74
CA PRO A 50 9.95 1.92 -41.19
C PRO A 50 9.35 1.03 -42.28
N SER A 51 10.20 0.34 -43.05
CA SER A 51 9.74 -0.59 -44.08
C SER A 51 8.77 -1.61 -43.46
N LEU A 52 7.49 -1.55 -43.87
CA LEU A 52 6.42 -2.38 -43.32
C LEU A 52 6.82 -3.86 -43.36
N SER A 53 6.82 -4.49 -42.18
CA SER A 53 6.96 -5.94 -42.07
C SER A 53 5.65 -6.62 -42.49
N GLU A 54 5.65 -7.95 -42.70
CA GLU A 54 4.40 -8.67 -42.98
C GLU A 54 3.39 -8.58 -41.83
N GLU A 55 3.84 -8.30 -40.60
CA GLU A 55 2.99 -8.13 -39.42
C GLU A 55 2.27 -6.78 -39.38
N ASP A 56 2.83 -5.76 -40.04
CA ASP A 56 2.28 -4.40 -40.11
C ASP A 56 1.24 -4.23 -41.24
N VAL A 57 0.87 -5.34 -41.89
CA VAL A 57 -0.04 -5.36 -43.04
C VAL A 57 -1.18 -6.33 -42.78
N HIS A 58 -2.41 -5.85 -42.92
CA HIS A 58 -3.58 -6.68 -42.74
C HIS A 58 -3.60 -7.82 -43.78
N PRO A 59 -3.82 -9.09 -43.37
CA PRO A 59 -3.63 -10.25 -44.24
C PRO A 59 -4.54 -10.22 -45.48
N ASP A 60 -5.82 -9.87 -45.30
CA ASP A 60 -6.79 -9.91 -46.40
C ASP A 60 -6.80 -8.64 -47.26
N SER A 61 -6.90 -7.47 -46.62
CA SER A 61 -7.02 -6.19 -47.31
C SER A 61 -5.69 -5.60 -47.81
N ARG A 62 -4.55 -6.12 -47.33
CA ARG A 62 -3.19 -5.62 -47.60
C ARG A 62 -2.98 -4.14 -47.23
N LYS A 63 -3.81 -3.62 -46.32
CA LYS A 63 -3.75 -2.25 -45.79
C LYS A 63 -2.81 -2.19 -44.57
N PRO A 64 -2.24 -1.02 -44.24
CA PRO A 64 -1.50 -0.84 -43.00
C PRO A 64 -2.34 -1.25 -41.79
N LEU A 65 -1.76 -2.05 -40.90
CA LEU A 65 -2.38 -2.55 -39.68
C LEU A 65 -1.72 -1.89 -38.47
N VAL A 66 -2.51 -1.27 -37.61
CA VAL A 66 -2.04 -0.66 -36.37
C VAL A 66 -2.75 -1.33 -35.19
N ALA A 67 -1.98 -2.02 -34.35
CA ALA A 67 -2.51 -2.59 -33.12
C ALA A 67 -2.65 -1.49 -32.05
N VAL A 68 -3.79 -1.45 -31.38
CA VAL A 68 -4.07 -0.53 -30.28
C VAL A 68 -4.36 -1.31 -28.99
N SER A 69 -4.13 -0.68 -27.84
CA SER A 69 -4.31 -1.31 -26.54
C SER A 69 -5.77 -1.41 -26.09
N GLU A 70 -6.68 -0.64 -26.71
CA GLU A 70 -8.09 -0.60 -26.33
C GLU A 70 -8.84 -1.80 -26.89
N GLY A 71 -9.76 -2.35 -26.09
CA GLY A 71 -10.70 -3.37 -26.53
C GLY A 71 -11.81 -2.78 -27.41
N SER A 72 -12.46 -3.65 -28.20
CA SER A 72 -13.49 -3.26 -29.17
C SER A 72 -14.68 -2.50 -28.54
N LYS A 73 -15.01 -2.77 -27.27
CA LYS A 73 -16.08 -2.09 -26.52
C LYS A 73 -15.81 -0.61 -26.26
N THR A 74 -14.54 -0.20 -26.16
CA THR A 74 -14.14 1.20 -25.93
C THR A 74 -13.76 1.86 -27.25
N LEU A 75 -13.05 1.13 -28.11
CA LEU A 75 -12.61 1.65 -29.41
C LEU A 75 -13.79 1.92 -30.36
N ARG A 76 -14.81 1.07 -30.39
CA ARG A 76 -15.97 1.26 -31.28
C ARG A 76 -16.72 2.55 -30.98
N PRO A 77 -17.16 2.85 -29.74
CA PRO A 77 -17.82 4.11 -29.43
C PRO A 77 -16.93 5.32 -29.75
N LEU A 78 -15.63 5.28 -29.42
CA LEU A 78 -14.69 6.35 -29.74
C LEU A 78 -14.66 6.64 -31.25
N LEU A 79 -14.50 5.60 -32.07
CA LEU A 79 -14.45 5.75 -33.51
C LEU A 79 -15.78 6.20 -34.10
N LEU A 80 -16.93 5.75 -33.56
CA LEU A 80 -18.25 6.18 -34.05
C LEU A 80 -18.42 7.70 -33.94
N LEU A 81 -17.73 8.33 -32.99
CA LEU A 81 -17.80 9.76 -32.77
C LEU A 81 -16.92 10.59 -33.71
N CYS A 82 -15.89 9.97 -34.28
CA CYS A 82 -15.08 10.58 -35.34
C CYS A 82 -15.85 10.59 -36.67
N TYR A 83 -16.85 9.71 -36.81
CA TYR A 83 -17.61 9.55 -38.04
C TYR A 83 -18.96 10.28 -37.93
N PRO A 84 -19.51 10.79 -39.05
CA PRO A 84 -20.82 11.44 -39.08
C PRO A 84 -21.96 10.41 -39.01
N VAL A 85 -22.01 9.64 -37.91
CA VAL A 85 -23.00 8.61 -37.61
C VAL A 85 -23.65 8.89 -36.26
N ALA A 86 -24.65 8.08 -35.90
CA ALA A 86 -25.33 8.25 -34.62
C ALA A 86 -24.36 8.03 -33.45
N ASP A 87 -24.45 8.90 -32.45
CA ASP A 87 -23.71 8.75 -31.20
C ASP A 87 -24.03 7.39 -30.55
N PRO A 88 -23.03 6.69 -30.00
CA PRO A 88 -23.26 5.45 -29.27
C PRO A 88 -24.07 5.73 -27.99
N PRO A 89 -25.01 4.84 -27.61
CA PRO A 89 -25.66 4.94 -26.31
C PRO A 89 -24.62 4.73 -25.21
N MET A 90 -24.49 5.69 -24.31
CA MET A 90 -23.60 5.61 -23.15
C MET A 90 -24.47 5.82 -21.92
N THR A 91 -24.68 4.76 -21.15
CA THR A 91 -25.63 4.75 -20.03
C THR A 91 -24.97 4.46 -18.69
N ALA A 92 -23.81 3.81 -18.67
CA ALA A 92 -23.09 3.49 -17.44
C ALA A 92 -21.98 4.51 -17.17
N LEU A 93 -21.80 4.85 -15.89
CA LEU A 93 -20.75 5.74 -15.42
C LEU A 93 -19.35 5.25 -15.81
N SER A 94 -19.09 3.93 -15.69
CA SER A 94 -17.80 3.32 -16.06
C SER A 94 -17.50 3.51 -17.55
N ASP A 95 -18.50 3.34 -18.42
CA ASP A 95 -18.33 3.49 -19.87
C ASP A 95 -17.96 4.92 -20.23
N VAL A 96 -18.57 5.91 -19.56
CA VAL A 96 -18.24 7.33 -19.73
C VAL A 96 -16.82 7.61 -19.25
N GLY A 97 -16.41 7.06 -18.10
CA GLY A 97 -15.07 7.21 -17.57
C GLY A 97 -13.98 6.62 -18.48
N ASP A 98 -14.18 5.40 -18.98
CA ASP A 98 -13.23 4.71 -19.85
C ASP A 98 -13.14 5.39 -21.24
N LEU A 99 -14.26 5.94 -21.75
CA LEU A 99 -14.24 6.73 -22.98
C LEU A 99 -13.60 8.10 -22.79
N LEU A 100 -13.80 8.76 -21.65
CA LEU A 100 -13.12 10.01 -21.32
C LEU A 100 -11.60 9.79 -21.26
N GLU A 101 -11.14 8.76 -20.55
CA GLU A 101 -9.73 8.36 -20.49
C GLU A 101 -9.14 8.14 -21.89
N THR A 102 -9.84 7.36 -22.72
CA THR A 102 -9.41 7.06 -24.09
C THR A 102 -9.40 8.32 -24.96
N SER A 103 -10.35 9.23 -24.77
CA SER A 103 -10.39 10.50 -25.50
C SER A 103 -9.23 11.42 -25.14
N ILE A 104 -8.82 11.45 -23.86
CA ILE A 104 -7.66 12.21 -23.38
C ILE A 104 -6.39 11.59 -23.97
N LYS A 105 -6.26 10.25 -23.93
CA LYS A 105 -5.13 9.53 -24.51
C LYS A 105 -4.92 9.83 -25.99
N TYR A 106 -6.01 9.90 -26.76
CA TYR A 106 -5.96 10.22 -28.20
C TYR A 106 -6.11 11.71 -28.50
N GLU A 107 -5.99 12.58 -27.49
CA GLU A 107 -6.03 14.04 -27.65
C GLU A 107 -7.30 14.57 -28.36
N MET A 108 -8.44 13.89 -28.17
CA MET A 108 -9.72 14.25 -28.77
C MET A 108 -10.47 15.29 -27.91
N ALA A 109 -9.93 16.52 -27.82
CA ALA A 109 -10.34 17.54 -26.84
C ALA A 109 -11.86 17.82 -26.78
N GLU A 110 -12.51 18.01 -27.93
CA GLU A 110 -13.97 18.24 -27.97
C GLU A 110 -14.76 17.05 -27.42
N PHE A 111 -14.27 15.84 -27.67
CA PHE A 111 -14.88 14.63 -27.14
C PHE A 111 -14.64 14.49 -25.64
N SER A 112 -13.42 14.78 -25.18
CA SER A 112 -13.09 14.82 -23.74
C SER A 112 -13.98 15.80 -22.99
N ASN A 113 -14.14 17.02 -23.48
CA ASN A 113 -15.02 18.02 -22.88
C ASN A 113 -16.47 17.52 -22.78
N ARG A 114 -16.98 16.90 -23.85
CA ARG A 114 -18.34 16.35 -23.87
C ARG A 114 -18.51 15.19 -22.88
N MET A 115 -17.52 14.30 -22.77
CA MET A 115 -17.56 13.19 -21.81
C MET A 115 -17.40 13.65 -20.36
N GLU A 116 -16.59 14.68 -20.11
CA GLU A 116 -16.51 15.31 -18.79
C GLU A 116 -17.86 15.90 -18.36
N GLN A 117 -18.59 16.57 -19.27
CA GLN A 117 -19.94 17.06 -18.95
C GLN A 117 -20.90 15.90 -18.64
N LYS A 118 -20.89 14.84 -19.45
CA LYS A 118 -21.69 13.63 -19.15
C LYS A 118 -21.31 13.01 -17.81
N LEU A 119 -20.01 12.97 -17.48
CA LEU A 119 -19.53 12.49 -16.20
C LEU A 119 -20.07 13.35 -15.04
N ARG A 120 -20.13 14.68 -15.21
CA ARG A 120 -20.72 15.59 -14.23
C ARG A 120 -22.24 15.39 -14.04
N ASP A 121 -22.95 14.95 -15.08
CA ASP A 121 -24.39 14.65 -14.97
C ASP A 121 -24.68 13.50 -13.98
N PHE A 122 -23.72 12.60 -13.73
CA PHE A 122 -23.84 11.52 -12.74
C PHE A 122 -23.59 11.97 -11.29
N ILE A 123 -23.10 13.19 -11.04
CA ILE A 123 -22.77 13.67 -9.68
C ILE A 123 -23.93 13.55 -8.67
N PRO A 124 -25.20 13.83 -9.03
CA PRO A 124 -26.31 13.70 -8.09
C PRO A 124 -26.58 12.26 -7.64
N GLU A 125 -26.33 11.28 -8.52
CA GLU A 125 -26.68 9.87 -8.30
C GLU A 125 -25.48 9.06 -7.78
N GLU A 126 -24.29 9.27 -8.35
CA GLU A 126 -23.09 8.47 -8.10
C GLU A 126 -21.85 9.35 -7.79
N PRO A 127 -21.90 10.24 -6.77
CA PRO A 127 -20.82 11.19 -6.50
C PRO A 127 -19.47 10.52 -6.20
N ILE A 128 -19.47 9.33 -5.57
CA ILE A 128 -18.25 8.60 -5.23
C ILE A 128 -17.58 8.01 -6.47
N GLY A 129 -18.39 7.47 -7.39
CA GLY A 129 -17.88 6.94 -8.66
C GLY A 129 -17.32 8.07 -9.54
N VAL A 130 -18.04 9.19 -9.63
CA VAL A 130 -17.56 10.38 -10.36
C VAL A 130 -16.28 10.93 -9.74
N TYR A 131 -16.20 11.00 -8.41
CA TYR A 131 -14.97 11.42 -7.71
C TYR A 131 -13.77 10.53 -8.08
N ALA A 132 -13.96 9.21 -8.09
CA ALA A 132 -12.89 8.27 -8.40
C ALA A 132 -12.41 8.40 -9.85
N ILE A 133 -13.34 8.47 -10.81
CA ILE A 133 -12.99 8.70 -12.22
C ILE A 133 -12.27 10.04 -12.39
N ALA A 134 -12.77 11.10 -11.74
CA ALA A 134 -12.15 12.42 -11.83
C ALA A 134 -10.73 12.44 -11.25
N CYS A 135 -10.48 11.79 -10.11
CA CYS A 135 -9.14 11.68 -9.54
C CYS A 135 -8.20 10.87 -10.44
N ARG A 136 -8.69 9.75 -11.00
CA ARG A 136 -7.91 8.91 -11.92
C ARG A 136 -7.46 9.67 -13.17
N LEU A 137 -8.29 10.60 -13.65
CA LEU A 137 -8.05 11.39 -14.85
C LEU A 137 -7.51 12.80 -14.57
N ASP A 138 -7.06 13.08 -13.34
CA ASP A 138 -6.56 14.40 -12.90
C ASP A 138 -7.56 15.57 -13.12
N LEU A 139 -8.87 15.31 -13.13
CA LEU A 139 -9.95 16.28 -13.35
C LEU A 139 -10.38 16.94 -12.02
N GLU A 140 -9.51 17.75 -11.44
CA GLU A 140 -9.68 18.34 -10.09
C GLU A 140 -11.00 19.09 -9.87
N ASP A 141 -11.49 19.83 -10.87
CA ASP A 141 -12.75 20.57 -10.74
C ASP A 141 -13.99 19.66 -10.72
N THR A 142 -13.92 18.54 -11.46
CA THR A 142 -14.96 17.49 -11.41
C THR A 142 -14.88 16.73 -10.09
N ALA A 143 -13.67 16.37 -9.65
CA ALA A 143 -13.43 15.71 -8.37
C ALA A 143 -13.96 16.57 -7.20
N ARG A 144 -13.70 17.88 -7.22
CA ARG A 144 -14.23 18.82 -6.22
C ARG A 144 -15.75 18.89 -6.22
N ALA A 145 -16.37 19.01 -7.39
CA ALA A 145 -17.83 19.03 -7.48
C ALA A 145 -18.46 17.74 -6.92
N ALA A 146 -17.87 16.58 -7.25
CA ALA A 146 -18.28 15.29 -6.73
C ALA A 146 -18.04 15.15 -5.22
N ALA A 147 -16.90 15.65 -4.71
CA ALA A 147 -16.59 15.67 -3.28
C ALA A 147 -17.61 16.50 -2.50
N HIS A 148 -17.99 17.69 -2.99
CA HIS A 148 -19.07 18.50 -2.40
C HIS A 148 -20.42 17.77 -2.42
N ALA A 149 -20.76 17.12 -3.53
CA ALA A 149 -21.99 16.33 -3.62
C ALA A 149 -22.01 15.17 -2.62
N SER A 150 -20.84 14.57 -2.33
CA SER A 150 -20.71 13.50 -1.34
C SER A 150 -21.03 13.95 0.09
N LEU A 151 -20.92 15.24 0.43
CA LEU A 151 -21.27 15.76 1.77
C LEU A 151 -22.75 15.55 2.12
N ARG A 152 -23.62 15.36 1.12
CA ARG A 152 -25.04 15.09 1.32
C ARG A 152 -25.32 13.67 1.81
N THR A 153 -24.36 12.75 1.68
CA THR A 153 -24.50 11.37 2.17
C THR A 153 -23.84 11.24 3.54
N VAL A 154 -24.48 10.52 4.48
CA VAL A 154 -23.89 10.30 5.82
C VAL A 154 -22.71 9.33 5.72
N GLU A 155 -22.90 8.23 4.98
CA GLU A 155 -21.88 7.21 4.76
C GLU A 155 -21.41 7.22 3.30
N ILE A 156 -20.17 6.80 3.09
CA ILE A 156 -19.64 6.52 1.75
C ILE A 156 -19.86 5.04 1.51
N ALA A 157 -20.76 4.71 0.59
CA ALA A 157 -20.88 3.35 0.09
C ALA A 157 -19.69 3.03 -0.81
N TYR A 158 -19.27 1.76 -0.80
CA TYR A 158 -18.29 1.23 -1.73
C TYR A 158 -18.76 1.44 -3.18
N HIS A 159 -17.83 1.83 -4.06
CA HIS A 159 -18.04 1.95 -5.48
C HIS A 159 -16.88 1.27 -6.23
N PRO A 160 -17.11 0.47 -7.29
CA PRO A 160 -16.04 -0.24 -8.00
C PRO A 160 -14.92 0.66 -8.55
N GLU A 161 -15.24 1.89 -8.96
CA GLU A 161 -14.21 2.84 -9.43
C GLU A 161 -13.20 3.23 -8.34
N LEU A 162 -13.48 3.00 -7.04
CA LEU A 162 -12.51 3.21 -5.97
C LEU A 162 -11.30 2.26 -6.09
N ASP A 163 -11.47 1.08 -6.70
CA ASP A 163 -10.35 0.17 -6.95
C ASP A 163 -9.28 0.79 -7.85
N LYS A 164 -9.66 1.76 -8.69
CA LYS A 164 -8.79 2.39 -9.69
C LYS A 164 -8.11 3.68 -9.21
N ILE A 165 -8.28 4.06 -7.94
CA ILE A 165 -7.60 5.21 -7.32
C ILE A 165 -6.80 4.79 -6.09
N SER A 166 -5.84 5.61 -5.69
CA SER A 166 -5.06 5.35 -4.48
C SER A 166 -5.90 5.55 -3.21
N ALA A 167 -5.51 4.86 -2.13
CA ALA A 167 -6.02 5.11 -0.79
C ALA A 167 -5.76 6.54 -0.35
N GLY A 168 -4.69 7.17 -0.85
CA GLY A 168 -4.38 8.58 -0.60
C GLY A 168 -5.44 9.52 -1.20
N ALA A 169 -5.87 9.26 -2.43
CA ALA A 169 -6.96 10.02 -3.06
C ALA A 169 -8.27 9.85 -2.28
N PHE A 170 -8.56 8.66 -1.78
CA PHE A 170 -9.74 8.44 -0.94
C PHE A 170 -9.62 9.08 0.46
N TYR A 171 -8.44 9.02 1.08
CA TYR A 171 -8.15 9.71 2.34
C TYR A 171 -8.42 11.22 2.22
N ARG A 172 -7.99 11.85 1.13
CA ARG A 172 -8.25 13.28 0.88
C ARG A 172 -9.74 13.60 0.79
N LEU A 173 -10.57 12.70 0.23
CA LEU A 173 -12.03 12.85 0.27
C LEU A 173 -12.59 12.79 1.69
N LEU A 174 -12.12 11.84 2.49
CA LEU A 174 -12.56 11.70 3.89
C LEU A 174 -12.16 12.91 4.74
N GLU A 175 -10.94 13.41 4.55
CA GLU A 175 -10.45 14.61 5.23
C GLU A 175 -11.25 15.85 4.80
N PHE A 176 -11.54 15.99 3.50
CA PHE A 176 -12.41 17.04 2.98
C PHE A 176 -13.81 17.01 3.62
N ARG A 177 -14.40 15.82 3.78
CA ARG A 177 -15.69 15.64 4.47
C ARG A 177 -15.63 15.95 5.96
N ARG A 178 -14.50 15.72 6.62
CA ARG A 178 -14.30 16.04 8.04
C ARG A 178 -14.16 17.53 8.32
N GLN A 179 -13.54 18.29 7.41
CA GLN A 179 -13.23 19.70 7.59
C GLN A 179 -14.41 20.65 7.27
N ASP A 180 -15.58 20.11 6.90
CA ASP A 180 -16.82 20.85 6.64
C ASP A 180 -16.64 22.08 5.73
N ALA A 181 -15.98 21.85 4.58
CA ALA A 181 -16.01 22.70 3.38
C ALA A 181 -15.89 24.22 3.62
N GLN A 182 -14.80 24.68 4.23
CA GLN A 182 -14.33 26.05 3.95
C GLN A 182 -13.33 26.01 2.82
N ASP A 183 -13.74 26.59 1.68
CA ASP A 183 -13.00 26.81 0.43
C ASP A 183 -11.48 26.85 0.64
N SER A 184 -10.85 25.70 0.52
CA SER A 184 -9.43 25.62 0.24
C SER A 184 -9.32 25.30 -1.25
N ALA A 185 -9.28 26.35 -2.07
CA ALA A 185 -8.92 26.27 -3.49
C ALA A 185 -7.56 25.57 -3.73
N GLU A 186 -6.81 25.29 -2.66
CA GLU A 186 -5.51 24.63 -2.62
C GLU A 186 -5.58 23.12 -2.23
N VAL A 187 -6.77 22.50 -2.23
CA VAL A 187 -6.88 21.03 -2.11
C VAL A 187 -6.84 20.42 -3.51
N THR A 188 -5.77 19.65 -3.74
CA THR A 188 -5.63 18.71 -4.85
C THR A 188 -6.04 17.32 -4.37
N PHE A 189 -6.97 16.67 -5.06
CA PHE A 189 -7.51 15.35 -4.70
C PHE A 189 -6.74 14.21 -5.36
N SER A 190 -6.26 14.41 -6.59
CA SER A 190 -5.64 13.36 -7.40
C SER A 190 -4.21 13.09 -6.97
N ARG A 191 -3.50 14.13 -6.53
CA ARG A 191 -2.08 14.05 -6.16
C ARG A 191 -1.86 14.39 -4.69
N PRO A 192 -0.88 13.75 -4.04
CA PRO A 192 -0.47 14.16 -2.70
C PRO A 192 0.07 15.58 -2.75
N ARG A 193 -0.19 16.37 -1.69
CA ARG A 193 0.50 17.66 -1.52
C ARG A 193 1.99 17.38 -1.49
N PRO A 194 2.83 18.14 -2.22
CA PRO A 194 4.28 17.98 -2.16
C PRO A 194 4.75 18.28 -0.74
N THR A 195 4.90 17.25 0.08
CA THR A 195 5.53 17.34 1.38
C THR A 195 7.04 17.21 1.16
N CYS A 196 7.69 18.38 1.16
CA CYS A 196 9.11 18.62 0.84
C CYS A 196 9.45 18.75 -0.65
N PRO A 197 10.39 19.64 -1.01
CA PRO A 197 10.89 19.75 -2.37
C PRO A 197 11.46 18.41 -2.81
N PRO A 198 11.39 18.09 -4.12
CA PRO A 198 12.13 16.95 -4.65
C PRO A 198 13.57 17.06 -4.14
N SER A 199 14.10 15.98 -3.57
CA SER A 199 15.56 15.83 -3.46
C SER A 199 16.13 16.25 -4.82
N PRO A 200 17.16 17.10 -4.86
CA PRO A 200 17.72 17.57 -6.12
C PRO A 200 17.95 16.34 -6.98
N ALA A 201 17.34 16.35 -8.17
CA ALA A 201 17.55 15.33 -9.17
C ALA A 201 19.06 15.11 -9.24
N VAL A 202 19.50 13.91 -8.85
CA VAL A 202 20.89 13.52 -9.07
C VAL A 202 21.04 13.55 -10.58
N GLU A 203 21.75 14.56 -11.07
CA GLU A 203 22.07 14.66 -12.49
C GLU A 203 22.76 13.36 -12.90
N PRO A 204 22.39 12.74 -14.03
CA PRO A 204 23.16 11.64 -14.55
C PRO A 204 24.50 12.18 -15.01
N ASN A 205 25.56 11.42 -14.74
CA ASN A 205 26.95 11.61 -15.18
C ASN A 205 27.87 12.36 -14.21
N ILE A 206 28.36 11.61 -13.23
CA ILE A 206 29.82 11.49 -13.09
C ILE A 206 30.10 10.00 -13.22
N GLU A 207 30.88 9.59 -14.22
CA GLU A 207 31.54 8.29 -14.26
C GLU A 207 32.44 8.22 -13.03
N VAL A 208 31.89 7.87 -11.86
CA VAL A 208 32.69 7.58 -10.68
C VAL A 208 33.36 6.25 -11.00
N PRO A 209 34.71 6.20 -11.12
CA PRO A 209 35.39 4.93 -11.30
C PRO A 209 35.03 4.03 -10.12
N CYS A 210 34.71 2.76 -10.37
CA CYS A 210 34.47 1.76 -9.32
C CYS A 210 35.66 1.58 -8.34
N ASP A 211 36.77 2.29 -8.56
CA ASP A 211 38.02 2.21 -7.80
C ASP A 211 38.03 2.97 -6.46
N ASN A 212 36.94 3.66 -6.09
CA ASN A 212 36.81 4.14 -4.71
C ASN A 212 36.49 2.95 -3.80
N GLU A 213 37.52 2.30 -3.26
CA GLU A 213 37.41 1.26 -2.21
C GLU A 213 36.75 1.84 -0.95
N ASP A 214 35.44 2.04 -0.99
CA ASP A 214 34.65 2.33 0.19
C ASP A 214 34.48 1.03 0.99
N ASN A 215 35.35 0.83 1.98
CA ASN A 215 35.31 -0.33 2.88
C ASN A 215 34.09 -0.33 3.84
N SER A 216 33.07 0.48 3.58
CA SER A 216 31.83 0.56 4.35
C SER A 216 30.97 -0.71 4.26
N HIS A 217 31.22 -1.59 3.29
CA HIS A 217 30.44 -2.81 3.08
C HIS A 217 31.28 -4.05 2.67
N PRO A 218 30.83 -5.28 3.01
CA PRO A 218 31.60 -6.51 2.78
C PRO A 218 31.83 -6.85 1.31
N PHE A 219 31.10 -6.21 0.39
CA PHE A 219 31.20 -6.43 -1.07
C PHE A 219 32.07 -5.37 -1.78
N ALA A 220 32.90 -4.63 -1.03
CA ALA A 220 33.79 -3.61 -1.60
C ALA A 220 35.09 -4.21 -2.18
N TYR A 221 35.40 -5.46 -1.85
CA TYR A 221 36.65 -6.11 -2.23
C TYR A 221 36.48 -6.99 -3.48
N SER A 222 37.36 -6.80 -4.46
CA SER A 222 37.36 -7.53 -5.74
C SER A 222 38.00 -8.93 -5.69
N SER A 223 38.42 -9.40 -4.52
CA SER A 223 39.20 -10.64 -4.42
C SER A 223 38.30 -11.86 -4.64
N GLY A 224 38.35 -12.43 -5.85
CA GLY A 224 37.60 -13.64 -6.21
C GLY A 224 36.23 -13.40 -6.85
N SER A 225 35.81 -12.13 -6.99
CA SER A 225 34.58 -11.75 -7.69
C SER A 225 34.71 -11.90 -9.20
N ASP A 226 33.65 -12.34 -9.86
CA ASP A 226 33.57 -12.54 -11.31
C ASP A 226 32.54 -11.61 -12.00
N VAL A 227 31.84 -10.78 -11.22
CA VAL A 227 30.86 -9.79 -11.71
C VAL A 227 30.75 -8.59 -10.78
N ILE A 228 30.38 -7.43 -11.34
CA ILE A 228 30.11 -6.20 -10.61
C ILE A 228 28.63 -5.83 -10.79
N LEU A 229 27.93 -5.60 -9.67
CA LEU A 229 26.62 -4.93 -9.69
C LEU A 229 26.79 -3.47 -9.31
N ARG A 230 26.24 -2.54 -10.10
CA ARG A 230 26.29 -1.11 -9.80
C ARG A 230 24.89 -0.63 -9.41
N SER A 231 24.76 -0.07 -8.20
CA SER A 231 23.50 0.52 -7.72
C SER A 231 23.16 1.80 -8.46
N SER A 232 21.91 2.25 -8.31
CA SER A 232 21.42 3.48 -8.98
C SER A 232 22.11 4.77 -8.51
N ASP A 233 22.75 4.74 -7.34
CA ASP A 233 23.61 5.81 -6.82
C ASP A 233 25.08 5.71 -7.28
N GLY A 234 25.40 4.73 -8.14
CA GLY A 234 26.72 4.54 -8.74
C GLY A 234 27.70 3.70 -7.91
N THR A 235 27.29 3.15 -6.77
CA THR A 235 28.15 2.30 -5.93
C THR A 235 28.36 0.92 -6.54
N CYS A 236 29.60 0.45 -6.61
CA CYS A 236 29.94 -0.85 -7.22
C CYS A 236 30.08 -1.95 -6.15
N PHE A 237 29.43 -3.10 -6.40
CA PHE A 237 29.44 -4.28 -5.53
C PHE A 237 30.13 -5.45 -6.25
N TYR A 238 31.24 -5.90 -5.70
CA TYR A 238 32.01 -7.03 -6.21
C TYR A 238 31.43 -8.34 -5.68
N VAL A 239 30.87 -9.15 -6.58
CA VAL A 239 30.06 -10.33 -6.22
C VAL A 239 30.36 -11.52 -7.14
N HIS A 240 29.71 -12.64 -6.86
CA HIS A 240 29.91 -13.95 -7.50
C HIS A 240 28.65 -14.37 -8.24
N LYS A 241 28.77 -14.56 -9.56
CA LYS A 241 27.69 -14.93 -10.47
C LYS A 241 26.96 -16.19 -10.00
N LEU A 242 27.71 -17.24 -9.66
CA LEU A 242 27.16 -18.51 -9.19
C LEU A 242 26.25 -18.34 -7.96
N ILE A 243 26.66 -17.50 -6.99
CA ILE A 243 25.90 -17.28 -5.76
C ILE A 243 24.60 -16.54 -6.07
N LEU A 244 24.66 -15.51 -6.91
CA LEU A 244 23.47 -14.74 -7.31
C LEU A 244 22.47 -15.58 -8.10
N GLU A 245 22.95 -16.40 -9.04
CA GLU A 245 22.12 -17.30 -9.85
C GLU A 245 21.43 -18.38 -8.99
N MET A 246 22.13 -18.91 -7.99
CA MET A 246 21.54 -19.87 -7.04
C MET A 246 20.52 -19.20 -6.10
N ALA A 247 20.75 -17.94 -5.73
CA ALA A 247 19.91 -17.21 -4.79
C ALA A 247 18.63 -16.66 -5.43
N SER A 248 18.69 -16.22 -6.69
CA SER A 248 17.59 -15.56 -7.40
C SER A 248 17.58 -15.85 -8.90
N SER A 249 16.42 -16.30 -9.39
CA SER A 249 16.15 -16.45 -10.82
C SER A 249 16.15 -15.10 -11.57
N GLU A 250 15.81 -14.00 -10.89
CA GLU A 250 15.78 -12.67 -11.50
C GLU A 250 17.18 -12.09 -11.63
N PHE A 251 18.07 -12.31 -10.64
CA PHE A 251 19.49 -12.01 -10.85
C PHE A 251 20.07 -12.85 -11.99
N ALA A 252 19.70 -14.13 -12.11
CA ALA A 252 20.15 -14.95 -13.24
C ALA A 252 19.74 -14.36 -14.60
N LYS A 253 18.54 -13.80 -14.73
CA LYS A 253 18.10 -13.12 -15.96
C LYS A 253 18.91 -11.86 -16.24
N ILE A 254 19.18 -11.03 -15.23
CA ILE A 254 20.02 -9.83 -15.38
C ILE A 254 21.42 -10.22 -15.86
N LEU A 255 22.01 -11.27 -15.28
CA LEU A 255 23.34 -11.76 -15.61
C LEU A 255 23.43 -12.48 -16.97
N GLN A 256 22.31 -12.70 -17.65
CA GLN A 256 22.22 -13.18 -19.04
C GLN A 256 22.14 -12.04 -20.07
N GLN A 257 21.86 -10.82 -19.63
CA GLN A 257 21.84 -9.65 -20.50
C GLN A 257 23.26 -9.28 -20.92
N SER A 258 23.38 -8.44 -21.95
CA SER A 258 24.69 -7.91 -22.36
C SER A 258 25.16 -6.91 -21.30
N PRO A 259 26.41 -7.01 -20.79
CA PRO A 259 26.93 -6.05 -19.81
C PRO A 259 27.01 -4.66 -20.45
N GLU A 260 26.68 -3.62 -19.68
CA GLU A 260 26.66 -2.25 -20.21
C GLU A 260 28.08 -1.74 -20.48
N THR A 261 29.05 -2.17 -19.67
CA THR A 261 30.46 -1.82 -19.82
C THR A 261 31.32 -2.88 -19.15
N ASN A 262 32.50 -3.14 -19.69
CA ASN A 262 33.54 -3.87 -18.99
C ASN A 262 34.39 -2.85 -18.23
N ASP A 263 34.69 -3.11 -16.96
CA ASP A 263 35.64 -2.32 -16.18
C ASP A 263 36.94 -2.16 -16.99
N THR A 264 37.33 -0.90 -17.26
CA THR A 264 38.48 -0.54 -18.11
C THR A 264 39.80 -1.05 -17.53
N HIS A 265 39.86 -1.34 -16.24
CA HIS A 265 41.07 -1.85 -15.57
C HIS A 265 41.08 -3.37 -15.36
N ARG A 266 39.92 -4.02 -15.18
CA ARG A 266 39.85 -5.43 -14.76
C ARG A 266 39.07 -6.37 -15.70
N GLN A 267 38.41 -5.84 -16.73
CA GLN A 267 37.57 -6.60 -17.68
C GLN A 267 36.41 -7.38 -17.04
N LEU A 268 35.97 -7.01 -15.84
CA LEU A 268 34.79 -7.60 -15.22
C LEU A 268 33.51 -7.02 -15.84
N PRO A 269 32.48 -7.85 -16.09
CA PRO A 269 31.20 -7.36 -16.59
C PRO A 269 30.46 -6.58 -15.50
N ILE A 270 29.98 -5.38 -15.85
CA ILE A 270 29.18 -4.51 -14.98
C ILE A 270 27.70 -4.61 -15.39
N PHE A 271 26.85 -4.80 -14.38
CA PHE A 271 25.39 -4.79 -14.54
C PHE A 271 24.77 -3.74 -13.61
N ASP A 272 23.98 -2.85 -14.18
CA ASP A 272 23.28 -1.81 -13.44
C ASP A 272 21.98 -2.36 -12.84
N VAL A 273 21.70 -1.96 -11.60
CA VAL A 273 20.47 -2.28 -10.90
C VAL A 273 19.81 -1.00 -10.40
N ALA A 274 18.48 -1.01 -10.30
CA ALA A 274 17.70 0.19 -9.96
C ALA A 274 17.78 0.57 -8.47
N GLU A 275 18.24 -0.37 -7.65
CA GLU A 275 18.25 -0.32 -6.19
C GLU A 275 19.41 0.53 -5.69
N ASP A 276 19.16 1.33 -4.65
CA ASP A 276 20.20 2.11 -3.98
C ASP A 276 21.17 1.21 -3.19
N VAL A 277 22.28 1.79 -2.73
CA VAL A 277 23.32 1.10 -1.96
C VAL A 277 22.78 0.38 -0.71
N LYS A 278 21.79 0.96 -0.01
CA LYS A 278 21.27 0.41 1.25
C LYS A 278 20.39 -0.81 0.98
N ILE A 279 19.50 -0.72 0.00
CA ILE A 279 18.61 -1.81 -0.40
C ILE A 279 19.45 -2.94 -0.98
N LEU A 280 20.32 -2.65 -1.95
CA LEU A 280 21.13 -3.66 -2.64
C LEU A 280 22.03 -4.42 -1.66
N ARG A 281 22.60 -3.73 -0.66
CA ARG A 281 23.37 -4.37 0.41
C ARG A 281 22.55 -5.40 1.18
N VAL A 282 21.32 -5.10 1.57
CA VAL A 282 20.43 -6.05 2.28
C VAL A 282 20.12 -7.27 1.42
N LEU A 283 19.87 -7.07 0.13
CA LEU A 283 19.63 -8.16 -0.82
C LEU A 283 20.85 -9.07 -0.97
N LEU A 284 22.04 -8.48 -1.14
CA LEU A 284 23.28 -9.23 -1.28
C LEU A 284 23.64 -10.00 -0.01
N LEU A 285 23.51 -9.39 1.18
CA LEU A 285 23.69 -10.11 2.45
C LEU A 285 22.72 -11.30 2.61
N SER A 286 21.58 -11.25 1.92
CA SER A 286 20.62 -12.36 1.90
C SER A 286 21.02 -13.50 0.95
N CYS A 287 21.79 -13.22 -0.10
CA CYS A 287 22.31 -14.23 -1.04
C CYS A 287 23.51 -15.00 -0.48
N TYR A 288 24.28 -14.36 0.40
CA TYR A 288 25.52 -14.91 0.95
C TYR A 288 25.31 -15.50 2.35
N PRO A 289 26.20 -16.39 2.81
CA PRO A 289 26.14 -16.99 4.15
C PRO A 289 26.61 -16.03 5.25
N TYR A 290 26.18 -14.76 5.19
CA TYR A 290 26.35 -13.79 6.28
C TYR A 290 25.20 -13.89 7.30
N GLU A 291 25.38 -13.22 8.44
CA GLU A 291 24.33 -12.99 9.43
C GLU A 291 23.09 -12.34 8.80
N GLU A 292 21.94 -12.41 9.48
CA GLU A 292 20.72 -11.78 8.97
C GLU A 292 20.98 -10.28 8.75
N PRO A 293 20.62 -9.74 7.57
CA PRO A 293 20.87 -8.34 7.30
C PRO A 293 20.08 -7.48 8.27
N ASP A 294 20.77 -6.56 8.94
CA ASP A 294 20.12 -5.55 9.77
C ASP A 294 19.37 -4.58 8.85
N VAL A 295 18.04 -4.61 8.95
CA VAL A 295 17.16 -3.71 8.21
C VAL A 295 16.85 -2.53 9.13
N ASP A 296 16.99 -1.31 8.60
CA ASP A 296 16.69 -0.05 9.29
C ASP A 296 15.31 -0.08 9.98
N ASP A 297 15.18 0.64 11.09
CA ASP A 297 13.90 0.88 11.78
C ASP A 297 12.96 1.80 10.98
N ASN A 298 13.45 2.47 9.94
CA ASN A 298 12.63 3.27 9.05
C ASN A 298 11.69 2.40 8.20
N LEU A 299 10.39 2.43 8.49
CA LEU A 299 9.36 1.65 7.79
C LEU A 299 9.36 1.85 6.27
N SER A 300 9.62 3.05 5.76
CA SER A 300 9.69 3.29 4.31
C SER A 300 10.88 2.57 3.67
N HIS A 301 12.01 2.47 4.39
CA HIS A 301 13.14 1.65 3.96
C HIS A 301 12.80 0.16 4.02
N VAL A 302 12.15 -0.31 5.10
CA VAL A 302 11.71 -1.71 5.23
C VAL A 302 10.76 -2.11 4.09
N ALA A 303 9.81 -1.23 3.73
CA ALA A 303 8.88 -1.43 2.61
C ALA A 303 9.63 -1.49 1.27
N ALA A 304 10.59 -0.59 1.04
CA ALA A 304 11.43 -0.60 -0.15
C ALA A 304 12.29 -1.88 -0.25
N VAL A 305 12.84 -2.34 0.87
CA VAL A 305 13.56 -3.63 0.96
C VAL A 305 12.61 -4.78 0.64
N LEU A 306 11.38 -4.79 1.16
CA LEU A 306 10.40 -5.84 0.87
C LEU A 306 10.00 -5.84 -0.62
N ARG A 307 9.84 -4.65 -1.24
CA ARG A 307 9.59 -4.49 -2.69
C ARG A 307 10.72 -5.11 -3.49
N ALA A 308 11.95 -4.71 -3.21
CA ALA A 308 13.11 -5.22 -3.93
C ALA A 308 13.32 -6.72 -3.67
N ALA A 309 13.18 -7.19 -2.43
CA ALA A 309 13.29 -8.60 -2.08
C ALA A 309 12.24 -9.47 -2.79
N THR A 310 11.03 -8.95 -2.97
CA THR A 310 9.97 -9.62 -3.74
C THR A 310 10.28 -9.61 -5.24
N LYS A 311 10.72 -8.46 -5.78
CA LYS A 311 11.19 -8.33 -7.16
C LYS A 311 12.27 -9.37 -7.47
N TYR A 312 13.26 -9.55 -6.61
CA TYR A 312 14.33 -10.53 -6.77
C TYR A 312 14.02 -11.93 -6.20
N GLN A 313 12.82 -12.16 -5.66
CA GLN A 313 12.39 -13.44 -5.07
C GLN A 313 13.32 -13.97 -3.96
N LEU A 314 13.95 -13.08 -3.20
CA LEU A 314 14.91 -13.42 -2.15
C LEU A 314 14.20 -13.73 -0.82
N LYS A 315 13.92 -15.02 -0.58
CA LYS A 315 13.15 -15.49 0.58
C LYS A 315 13.71 -15.03 1.94
N LYS A 316 15.04 -15.04 2.12
CA LYS A 316 15.70 -14.59 3.37
C LYS A 316 15.42 -13.09 3.61
N ALA A 317 15.59 -12.25 2.59
CA ALA A 317 15.29 -10.82 2.67
C ALA A 317 13.80 -10.55 2.94
N ILE A 318 12.89 -11.26 2.26
CA ILE A 318 11.44 -11.15 2.48
C ILE A 318 11.09 -11.49 3.93
N ARG A 319 11.66 -12.57 4.49
CA ARG A 319 11.45 -12.96 5.89
C ARG A 319 11.98 -11.89 6.85
N SER A 320 13.20 -11.39 6.64
CA SER A 320 13.79 -10.35 7.49
C SER A 320 12.96 -9.07 7.49
N ALA A 321 12.53 -8.60 6.31
CA ALA A 321 11.67 -7.42 6.19
C ALA A 321 10.31 -7.62 6.87
N LYS A 322 9.63 -8.76 6.67
CA LYS A 322 8.36 -9.06 7.37
C LYS A 322 8.53 -9.13 8.89
N CYS A 323 9.62 -9.74 9.37
CA CYS A 323 9.92 -9.77 10.81
C CYS A 323 10.09 -8.36 11.38
N LYS A 324 10.80 -7.49 10.66
CA LYS A 324 10.95 -6.08 11.03
C LYS A 324 9.62 -5.32 11.03
N LEU A 325 8.77 -5.53 10.02
CA LEU A 325 7.42 -4.94 9.98
C LEU A 325 6.56 -5.39 11.18
N THR A 326 6.65 -6.65 11.59
CA THR A 326 5.96 -7.13 12.81
C THR A 326 6.44 -6.40 14.07
N GLN A 327 7.74 -6.12 14.19
CA GLN A 327 8.29 -5.36 15.33
C GLN A 327 7.80 -3.90 15.33
N LEU A 328 7.65 -3.29 14.15
CA LEU A 328 7.21 -1.90 13.99
C LEU A 328 5.68 -1.73 14.07
N MET A 329 4.93 -2.84 14.05
CA MET A 329 3.47 -2.86 13.99
C MET A 329 2.81 -2.18 15.19
N GLU A 330 3.39 -2.32 16.39
CA GLU A 330 2.86 -1.67 17.60
C GLU A 330 2.86 -0.14 17.50
N ALA A 331 3.90 0.42 16.89
CA ALA A 331 4.06 1.86 16.78
C ALA A 331 3.37 2.45 15.53
N ASN A 332 3.19 1.64 14.47
CA ASN A 332 2.71 2.11 13.17
C ASN A 332 1.75 1.11 12.49
N PRO A 333 0.63 0.73 13.12
CA PRO A 333 -0.24 -0.32 12.59
C PRO A 333 -0.86 0.06 11.23
N LEU A 334 -1.28 1.32 11.04
CA LEU A 334 -1.83 1.79 9.76
C LEU A 334 -0.83 1.66 8.59
N ARG A 335 0.44 2.04 8.81
CA ARG A 335 1.48 1.96 7.77
C ARG A 335 1.80 0.51 7.43
N VAL A 336 1.94 -0.34 8.45
CA VAL A 336 2.17 -1.78 8.25
C VAL A 336 1.00 -2.44 7.53
N TYR A 337 -0.24 -2.01 7.78
CA TYR A 337 -1.41 -2.50 7.05
C TYR A 337 -1.31 -2.25 5.54
N PHE A 338 -1.00 -1.01 5.13
CA PHE A 338 -0.87 -0.69 3.70
C PHE A 338 0.26 -1.46 3.02
N VAL A 339 1.43 -1.54 3.67
CA VAL A 339 2.54 -2.37 3.17
C VAL A 339 2.12 -3.84 3.09
N ALA A 340 1.47 -4.39 4.11
CA ALA A 340 1.04 -5.78 4.09
C ALA A 340 0.01 -6.06 2.97
N ALA A 341 -0.88 -5.11 2.68
CA ALA A 341 -1.84 -5.22 1.59
C ALA A 341 -1.17 -5.17 0.21
N GLU A 342 -0.16 -4.33 0.02
CA GLU A 342 0.64 -4.25 -1.22
C GLU A 342 1.26 -5.62 -1.60
N PHE A 343 1.67 -6.41 -0.62
CA PHE A 343 2.33 -7.71 -0.81
C PHE A 343 1.43 -8.94 -0.60
N ASP A 344 0.11 -8.78 -0.55
CA ASP A 344 -0.85 -9.85 -0.22
C ASP A 344 -0.46 -10.64 1.07
N TRP A 345 0.13 -9.94 2.05
CA TRP A 345 0.50 -10.51 3.34
C TRP A 345 -0.70 -10.46 4.30
N LYS A 346 -1.64 -11.38 4.08
CA LYS A 346 -2.94 -11.44 4.77
C LYS A 346 -2.84 -11.46 6.30
N GLU A 347 -1.93 -12.26 6.86
CA GLU A 347 -1.76 -12.36 8.31
C GLU A 347 -1.26 -11.05 8.91
N GLY A 348 -0.27 -10.41 8.26
CA GLY A 348 0.26 -9.13 8.70
C GLY A 348 -0.76 -8.00 8.59
N ALA A 349 -1.51 -7.98 7.48
CA ALA A 349 -2.60 -7.01 7.28
C ALA A 349 -3.69 -7.17 8.35
N ARG A 350 -4.12 -8.40 8.65
CA ARG A 350 -5.13 -8.64 9.69
C ARG A 350 -4.65 -8.27 11.08
N GLN A 351 -3.40 -8.60 11.44
CA GLN A 351 -2.81 -8.21 12.72
C GLN A 351 -2.76 -6.69 12.83
N ALA A 352 -2.22 -6.01 11.81
CA ALA A 352 -2.13 -4.57 11.77
C ALA A 352 -3.52 -3.90 11.87
N ALA A 353 -4.51 -4.40 11.11
CA ALA A 353 -5.89 -3.92 11.17
C ALA A 353 -6.51 -4.10 12.57
N THR A 354 -6.26 -5.24 13.21
CA THR A 354 -6.74 -5.54 14.58
C THR A 354 -6.16 -4.56 15.59
N MET A 355 -4.86 -4.26 15.51
CA MET A 355 -4.22 -3.28 16.39
C MET A 355 -4.78 -1.87 16.18
N ALA A 356 -5.26 -1.58 14.98
CA ALA A 356 -5.76 -0.27 14.60
C ALA A 356 -7.27 -0.07 14.88
N ILE A 357 -8.00 -1.06 15.43
CA ILE A 357 -9.45 -0.96 15.73
C ILE A 357 -9.78 0.26 16.61
N CYS A 358 -8.92 0.50 17.60
CA CYS A 358 -9.09 1.55 18.60
C CYS A 358 -8.63 2.94 18.12
N GLU A 359 -8.03 3.04 16.92
CA GLU A 359 -7.66 4.33 16.34
C GLU A 359 -8.92 5.07 15.87
N THR A 360 -9.06 6.30 16.34
CA THR A 360 -10.21 7.16 16.04
C THR A 360 -9.95 8.13 14.89
N TYR A 361 -8.68 8.29 14.50
CA TYR A 361 -8.26 9.17 13.43
C TYR A 361 -7.01 8.61 12.74
N ASP A 362 -6.97 8.73 11.42
CA ASP A 362 -5.84 8.35 10.60
C ASP A 362 -5.09 9.60 10.14
N ALA A 363 -3.79 9.62 10.34
CA ALA A 363 -2.93 10.58 9.66
C ALA A 363 -2.63 10.07 8.24
N TYR A 364 -2.44 11.00 7.30
CA TYR A 364 -1.93 10.67 5.98
C TYR A 364 -0.56 9.99 6.11
N VAL A 365 -0.38 8.89 5.38
CA VAL A 365 0.91 8.18 5.27
C VAL A 365 1.24 7.95 3.80
N PRO A 366 2.51 8.05 3.38
CA PRO A 366 2.89 7.89 1.97
C PRO A 366 2.47 6.55 1.36
N GLU A 367 2.44 5.48 2.17
CA GLU A 367 2.06 4.14 1.73
C GLU A 367 0.59 4.06 1.25
N MET A 368 -0.24 5.07 1.54
CA MET A 368 -1.59 5.18 0.97
C MET A 368 -1.59 5.42 -0.55
N GLU A 369 -0.50 5.95 -1.12
CA GLU A 369 -0.43 6.16 -2.57
C GLU A 369 -0.15 4.86 -3.34
N ASP A 370 0.47 3.87 -2.67
CA ASP A 370 0.83 2.58 -3.24
C ASP A 370 -0.31 1.53 -3.14
N ALA A 371 -1.36 1.81 -2.35
CA ALA A 371 -2.50 0.93 -2.13
C ALA A 371 -3.78 1.49 -2.77
N SER A 372 -4.71 0.62 -3.19
CA SER A 372 -6.00 1.07 -3.73
C SER A 372 -6.94 1.62 -2.65
N ALA A 373 -7.89 2.48 -3.01
CA ALA A 373 -8.84 3.02 -2.04
C ALA A 373 -9.74 1.96 -1.41
N ASN A 374 -9.99 0.85 -2.10
CA ASN A 374 -10.71 -0.28 -1.54
C ASN A 374 -9.99 -0.91 -0.35
N VAL A 375 -8.66 -1.01 -0.39
CA VAL A 375 -7.86 -1.48 0.75
C VAL A 375 -8.13 -0.60 1.97
N TYR A 376 -8.16 0.73 1.80
CA TYR A 376 -8.46 1.62 2.91
C TYR A 376 -9.93 1.55 3.35
N HIS A 377 -10.88 1.49 2.41
CA HIS A 377 -12.30 1.33 2.70
C HIS A 377 -12.57 0.08 3.56
N LYS A 378 -11.98 -1.06 3.19
CA LYS A 378 -12.09 -2.31 3.95
C LYS A 378 -11.51 -2.20 5.35
N LEU A 379 -10.38 -1.51 5.53
CA LEU A 379 -9.85 -1.23 6.86
C LEU A 379 -10.84 -0.43 7.71
N LEU A 380 -11.45 0.61 7.15
CA LEU A 380 -12.43 1.43 7.85
C LEU A 380 -13.66 0.62 8.23
N GLU A 381 -14.19 -0.20 7.32
CA GLU A 381 -15.31 -1.10 7.58
C GLU A 381 -14.97 -2.13 8.66
N PHE A 382 -13.78 -2.74 8.58
CA PHE A 382 -13.27 -3.67 9.59
C PHE A 382 -13.20 -3.02 10.97
N ARG A 383 -12.71 -1.78 11.06
CA ARG A 383 -12.64 -1.03 12.32
C ARG A 383 -14.02 -0.71 12.86
N VAL A 384 -14.99 -0.35 12.02
CA VAL A 384 -16.39 -0.11 12.44
C VAL A 384 -16.98 -1.39 13.04
N LYS A 385 -16.95 -2.50 12.30
CA LYS A 385 -17.45 -3.81 12.76
C LYS A 385 -16.72 -4.29 14.02
N GLY A 386 -15.39 -4.17 14.05
CA GLY A 386 -14.57 -4.53 15.21
C GLY A 386 -14.92 -3.72 16.47
N ARG A 387 -15.23 -2.42 16.31
CA ARG A 387 -15.71 -1.58 17.43
C ARG A 387 -17.11 -1.96 17.90
N GLU A 388 -17.99 -2.38 17.00
CA GLU A 388 -19.32 -2.87 17.38
C GLU A 388 -19.23 -4.15 18.22
N ILE A 389 -18.35 -5.07 17.82
CA ILE A 389 -18.05 -6.28 18.59
C ILE A 389 -17.44 -5.90 19.95
N LEU A 390 -16.43 -5.03 19.99
CA LEU A 390 -15.87 -4.57 21.27
C LEU A 390 -16.94 -4.00 22.21
N ARG A 391 -17.89 -3.24 21.66
CA ARG A 391 -19.00 -2.65 22.42
C ARG A 391 -20.01 -3.69 22.91
N SER A 392 -20.24 -4.78 22.18
CA SER A 392 -21.15 -5.85 22.63
C SER A 392 -20.59 -6.60 23.84
N HIS A 393 -19.26 -6.79 23.89
CA HIS A 393 -18.57 -7.37 25.05
C HIS A 393 -18.54 -6.42 26.26
N ASP A 394 -18.54 -5.09 26.03
CA ASP A 394 -18.53 -4.06 27.09
C ASP A 394 -19.89 -3.89 27.81
N GLN A 395 -21.00 -4.22 27.16
CA GLN A 395 -22.36 -4.14 27.73
C GLN A 395 -22.67 -5.18 28.83
N SER A 396 -21.72 -6.07 29.15
CA SER A 396 -21.82 -7.07 30.22
C SER A 396 -21.73 -6.49 31.66
N GLY A 397 -21.73 -5.17 31.83
CA GLY A 397 -22.04 -4.52 33.12
C GLY A 397 -20.87 -3.86 33.86
N SER A 398 -20.04 -3.07 33.17
CA SER A 398 -19.06 -2.17 33.79
C SER A 398 -19.00 -0.85 33.00
N GLY A 399 -19.62 0.22 33.51
CA GLY A 399 -19.61 1.55 32.91
C GLY A 399 -18.22 2.22 32.78
N PRO A 400 -18.18 3.50 32.34
CA PRO A 400 -17.31 3.97 31.27
C PRO A 400 -15.89 4.38 31.73
N TYR A 401 -14.98 3.42 31.80
CA TYR A 401 -13.52 3.59 31.93
C TYR A 401 -12.90 2.26 31.44
N HIS A 402 -11.95 2.12 30.51
CA HIS A 402 -10.94 3.02 29.97
C HIS A 402 -10.04 2.20 29.01
N TRP A 403 -10.32 2.13 27.70
CA TRP A 403 -9.36 1.63 26.70
C TRP A 403 -8.71 2.77 25.90
N SER A 404 -9.46 3.87 25.67
CA SER A 404 -9.05 5.02 24.86
C SER A 404 -8.08 6.00 25.53
N LYS A 405 -7.70 5.78 26.79
CA LYS A 405 -6.71 6.62 27.52
C LYS A 405 -5.37 5.91 27.78
N LEU A 406 -5.14 4.73 27.21
CA LEU A 406 -3.81 4.08 27.22
C LEU A 406 -2.94 4.46 26.00
N THR A 407 -3.52 5.07 24.97
CA THR A 407 -2.81 5.44 23.73
C THR A 407 -2.49 6.94 23.61
N ASN A 408 -2.93 7.78 24.55
CA ASN A 408 -2.66 9.21 24.53
C ASN A 408 -2.10 9.72 25.87
N SER A 409 -0.76 9.66 26.01
CA SER A 409 -0.02 10.54 26.92
C SER A 409 1.29 11.00 26.28
N ARG A 410 1.18 11.96 25.36
CA ARG A 410 2.24 12.93 25.06
C ARG A 410 1.61 14.32 25.01
N LYS A 411 1.43 14.90 26.20
CA LYS A 411 1.56 16.35 26.51
C LYS A 411 1.10 16.61 27.95
N ALA A 412 2.04 16.49 28.88
CA ALA A 412 2.01 17.19 30.16
C ALA A 412 3.45 17.49 30.56
N THR A 413 4.05 18.46 29.87
CA THR A 413 5.22 19.18 30.39
C THR A 413 4.76 20.10 31.51
N GLU A 414 5.55 20.09 32.59
CA GLU A 414 5.59 21.04 33.72
C GLU A 414 4.47 20.95 34.77
N GLY A 415 4.83 20.41 35.94
CA GLY A 415 4.03 20.52 37.16
C GLY A 415 4.37 19.42 38.17
N LYS A 416 5.33 19.72 39.06
CA LYS A 416 5.75 18.96 40.26
C LYS A 416 4.70 17.97 40.80
N CYS A 417 5.11 16.70 40.93
CA CYS A 417 4.60 15.81 41.96
C CYS A 417 5.81 15.20 42.68
N ASP A 418 6.10 15.76 43.84
CA ASP A 418 6.90 15.13 44.88
C ASP A 418 6.30 13.77 45.28
N VAL A 419 7.14 12.96 45.93
CA VAL A 419 6.86 11.68 46.61
C VAL A 419 7.14 10.42 45.78
N TRP A 420 8.43 10.18 45.50
CA TRP A 420 9.03 8.85 45.60
C TRP A 420 10.17 8.91 46.62
N GLY A 421 9.95 8.28 47.78
CA GLY A 421 10.99 8.06 48.79
C GLY A 421 11.47 6.62 48.73
N ASN A 422 12.53 6.40 47.95
CA ASN A 422 13.65 5.47 48.14
C ASN A 422 13.47 4.01 48.61
N ALA A 423 14.32 3.20 47.96
CA ALA A 423 14.91 1.92 48.37
C ALA A 423 14.14 0.67 47.90
N ILE A 424 14.74 -0.38 47.35
CA ILE A 424 16.03 -1.01 47.65
C ILE A 424 16.61 -1.70 46.39
N THR A 425 17.93 -1.66 46.32
CA THR A 425 18.92 -2.26 45.41
C THR A 425 18.88 -3.81 45.32
N SER A 426 19.29 -4.35 44.16
CA SER A 426 19.55 -5.78 43.90
C SER A 426 20.58 -6.44 44.85
N PRO A 427 20.67 -7.79 44.90
CA PRO A 427 21.59 -8.53 43.99
C PRO A 427 21.10 -9.91 43.46
N GLU A 428 21.58 -10.26 42.24
CA GLU A 428 22.05 -11.57 41.67
C GLU A 428 21.35 -12.90 42.05
N SER A 429 21.07 -13.92 41.22
CA SER A 429 21.48 -14.35 39.86
C SER A 429 20.68 -15.63 39.45
N LEU A 430 20.72 -16.00 38.14
CA LEU A 430 20.35 -17.28 37.46
C LEU A 430 19.01 -17.40 36.66
N ILE A 431 18.98 -16.81 35.45
CA ILE A 431 18.57 -17.27 34.06
C ILE A 431 17.54 -18.44 33.90
N PRO A 432 16.60 -18.45 32.91
CA PRO A 432 16.66 -17.76 31.62
C PRO A 432 15.55 -16.77 31.23
N SER A 433 16.02 -15.77 30.51
CA SER A 433 15.35 -14.78 29.68
C SER A 433 14.64 -15.40 28.49
N HIS A 434 13.33 -15.56 28.58
CA HIS A 434 12.37 -15.57 27.47
C HIS A 434 10.99 -15.54 28.14
N ASP A 435 10.48 -14.35 28.47
CA ASP A 435 9.07 -14.09 28.82
C ASP A 435 8.88 -12.64 29.33
N TRP A 436 9.32 -11.65 28.53
CA TRP A 436 8.98 -10.23 28.78
C TRP A 436 7.96 -9.68 27.76
N PHE A 437 7.19 -10.56 27.12
CA PHE A 437 6.07 -10.20 26.25
C PHE A 437 4.71 -10.31 26.95
N PHE A 438 4.58 -9.81 28.18
CA PHE A 438 3.29 -9.68 28.86
C PHE A 438 3.35 -8.59 29.93
N CYS A 439 3.44 -7.32 29.53
CA CYS A 439 3.18 -6.22 30.45
C CYS A 439 2.31 -5.15 29.77
N GLY A 440 1.02 -5.18 30.09
CA GLY A 440 0.01 -4.26 29.57
C GLY A 440 -1.44 -4.71 29.78
N TYR A 441 -1.67 -5.96 30.18
CA TYR A 441 -3.01 -6.54 30.35
C TYR A 441 -3.40 -6.74 31.81
N GLN A 442 -3.61 -5.67 32.59
CA GLN A 442 -4.25 -5.84 33.91
C GLN A 442 -5.18 -4.68 34.27
N THR A 443 -6.48 -4.99 34.22
CA THR A 443 -7.54 -4.72 35.21
C THR A 443 -8.79 -4.13 34.55
N SER A 444 -9.81 -4.97 34.27
CA SER A 444 -11.23 -4.61 34.42
C SER A 444 -12.18 -5.67 33.79
N THR A 445 -12.31 -6.88 34.35
CA THR A 445 -13.44 -7.78 34.00
C THR A 445 -14.05 -8.56 35.18
N ALA A 446 -13.64 -8.33 36.43
CA ALA A 446 -14.34 -8.93 37.57
C ALA A 446 -15.57 -8.09 37.95
N SER A 447 -16.70 -8.76 38.25
CA SER A 447 -17.90 -8.14 38.82
C SER A 447 -17.55 -7.27 40.05
N GLY A 448 -18.29 -6.18 40.28
CA GLY A 448 -18.02 -5.26 41.41
C GLY A 448 -17.92 -5.95 42.78
N THR A 449 -18.56 -7.11 42.93
CA THR A 449 -18.51 -7.97 44.11
C THR A 449 -17.20 -8.76 44.24
N GLN A 450 -16.62 -9.22 43.12
CA GLN A 450 -15.33 -9.91 43.08
C GLN A 450 -14.14 -8.94 43.15
N ARG A 451 -14.25 -7.74 42.55
CA ARG A 451 -13.23 -6.67 42.72
C ARG A 451 -13.14 -6.20 44.16
N ARG A 452 -14.28 -5.97 44.82
CA ARG A 452 -14.29 -5.62 46.25
C ARG A 452 -13.64 -6.72 47.08
N LYS A 453 -13.88 -8.00 46.79
CA LYS A 453 -13.22 -9.12 47.48
C LYS A 453 -11.72 -9.20 47.20
N ALA A 454 -11.27 -8.98 45.96
CA ALA A 454 -9.85 -9.01 45.59
C ALA A 454 -9.06 -7.80 46.13
N VAL A 455 -9.64 -6.59 46.08
CA VAL A 455 -9.03 -5.36 46.64
C VAL A 455 -9.02 -5.42 48.17
N VAL A 456 -10.09 -5.91 48.81
CA VAL A 456 -10.11 -6.16 50.26
C VAL A 456 -9.06 -7.20 50.63
N ALA A 457 -8.98 -8.33 49.90
CA ALA A 457 -7.98 -9.38 50.15
C ALA A 457 -6.54 -8.91 49.92
N LEU A 458 -6.27 -8.08 48.89
CA LEU A 458 -4.96 -7.47 48.66
C LEU A 458 -4.63 -6.42 49.74
N SER A 459 -5.59 -5.62 50.19
CA SER A 459 -5.38 -4.66 51.28
C SER A 459 -5.17 -5.35 52.64
N GLU A 460 -5.83 -6.48 52.88
CA GLU A 460 -5.63 -7.35 54.05
C GLU A 460 -4.27 -8.05 53.97
N LEU A 461 -3.81 -8.48 52.78
CA LEU A 461 -2.48 -9.04 52.59
C LEU A 461 -1.38 -8.02 52.89
N VAL A 462 -1.52 -6.78 52.38
CA VAL A 462 -0.57 -5.68 52.60
C VAL A 462 -0.57 -5.22 54.07
N GLY A 463 -1.74 -5.14 54.72
CA GLY A 463 -1.84 -4.83 56.15
C GLY A 463 -1.31 -5.93 57.07
N HIS A 464 -1.36 -7.20 56.65
CA HIS A 464 -0.84 -8.34 57.41
C HIS A 464 0.66 -8.59 57.22
N VAL A 465 1.22 -8.26 56.05
CA VAL A 465 2.68 -8.24 55.85
C VAL A 465 3.35 -7.18 56.73
N GLN A 466 2.68 -6.05 56.98
CA GLN A 466 3.18 -5.00 57.88
C GLN A 466 3.06 -5.34 59.38
N THR A 467 2.23 -6.31 59.79
CA THR A 467 1.97 -6.63 61.21
C THR A 467 2.53 -7.97 61.70
N GLY A 468 3.28 -8.69 60.84
CA GLY A 468 4.23 -9.71 61.29
C GLY A 468 3.66 -10.93 62.03
N ASN A 469 2.39 -11.31 61.82
CA ASN A 469 1.81 -12.49 62.48
C ASN A 469 1.79 -13.71 61.52
N ARG A 470 2.51 -14.79 61.88
CA ARG A 470 2.66 -16.01 61.06
C ARG A 470 1.67 -17.09 61.53
N GLY A 471 0.77 -17.52 60.65
CA GLY A 471 -0.18 -18.60 60.92
C GLY A 471 -0.77 -19.23 59.65
N TYR A 472 -1.03 -20.54 59.69
CA TYR A 472 -1.53 -21.40 58.60
C TYR A 472 -2.79 -20.91 57.86
N SER A 473 -3.58 -20.00 58.46
CA SER A 473 -4.73 -19.34 57.82
C SER A 473 -4.33 -18.37 56.70
N HIS A 474 -3.12 -17.79 56.76
CA HIS A 474 -2.65 -16.81 55.77
C HIS A 474 -2.28 -17.47 54.42
N ALA A 475 -1.74 -18.69 54.44
CA ALA A 475 -1.45 -19.43 53.22
C ALA A 475 -2.72 -19.80 52.43
N ARG A 476 -3.82 -20.09 53.14
CA ARG A 476 -5.14 -20.33 52.52
C ARG A 476 -5.75 -19.07 51.90
N SER A 477 -5.58 -17.91 52.55
CA SER A 477 -6.07 -16.62 52.01
C SER A 477 -5.26 -16.18 50.78
N ALA A 478 -3.93 -16.31 50.83
CA ALA A 478 -3.06 -16.04 49.68
C ALA A 478 -3.33 -17.00 48.50
N ALA A 479 -3.50 -18.30 48.77
CA ALA A 479 -3.85 -19.27 47.73
C ALA A 479 -5.23 -19.00 47.10
N ALA A 480 -6.21 -18.57 47.90
CA ALA A 480 -7.53 -18.17 47.40
C ALA A 480 -7.46 -16.88 46.55
N ALA A 481 -6.58 -15.94 46.91
CA ALA A 481 -6.35 -14.72 46.13
C ALA A 481 -5.67 -15.02 44.79
N ILE A 482 -4.64 -15.87 44.77
CA ILE A 482 -3.96 -16.33 43.55
C ILE A 482 -4.95 -17.08 42.64
N ALA A 483 -5.71 -18.04 43.17
CA ALA A 483 -6.72 -18.76 42.40
C ALA A 483 -7.81 -17.84 41.82
N CYS A 484 -8.16 -16.74 42.52
CA CYS A 484 -9.08 -15.74 41.99
C CYS A 484 -8.46 -14.92 40.85
N VAL A 485 -7.18 -14.56 40.95
CA VAL A 485 -6.45 -13.85 39.88
C VAL A 485 -6.32 -14.75 38.65
N ASP A 486 -5.93 -16.01 38.83
CA ASP A 486 -5.82 -17.00 37.75
C ASP A 486 -7.17 -17.21 37.05
N ALA A 487 -8.26 -17.33 37.81
CA ALA A 487 -9.60 -17.46 37.24
C ALA A 487 -10.03 -16.22 36.43
N VAL A 488 -9.63 -15.02 36.85
CA VAL A 488 -9.90 -13.77 36.12
C VAL A 488 -9.05 -13.69 34.85
N LEU A 489 -7.78 -14.08 34.90
CA LEU A 489 -6.89 -14.13 33.74
C LEU A 489 -7.39 -15.17 32.71
N GLU A 490 -7.80 -16.34 33.16
CA GLU A 490 -8.36 -17.40 32.32
C GLU A 490 -9.66 -16.94 31.65
N GLN A 491 -10.56 -16.30 32.41
CA GLN A 491 -11.79 -15.74 31.85
C GLN A 491 -11.49 -14.63 30.83
N SER A 492 -10.52 -13.76 31.12
CA SER A 492 -10.09 -12.70 30.20
C SER A 492 -9.47 -13.27 28.92
N ARG A 493 -8.70 -14.36 29.02
CA ARG A 493 -8.14 -15.06 27.87
C ARG A 493 -9.23 -15.65 26.99
N LYS A 494 -10.22 -16.33 27.59
CA LYS A 494 -11.36 -16.88 26.85
C LYS A 494 -12.17 -15.80 26.13
N THR A 495 -12.46 -14.69 26.80
CA THR A 495 -13.16 -13.56 26.14
C THR A 495 -12.34 -12.96 25.01
N HIS A 496 -11.01 -12.89 25.16
CA HIS A 496 -10.12 -12.41 24.10
C HIS A 496 -10.04 -13.38 22.92
N GLU A 497 -9.97 -14.69 23.18
CA GLU A 497 -10.01 -15.72 22.14
C GLU A 497 -11.34 -15.69 21.36
N THR A 498 -12.48 -15.55 22.06
CA THR A 498 -13.79 -15.39 21.40
C THR A 498 -13.85 -14.11 20.58
N PHE A 499 -13.35 -12.99 21.11
CA PHE A 499 -13.26 -11.73 20.37
C PHE A 499 -12.40 -11.86 19.09
N LEU A 500 -11.23 -12.52 19.18
CA LEU A 500 -10.37 -12.75 18.01
C LEU A 500 -11.02 -13.68 16.99
N GLN A 501 -11.82 -14.66 17.42
CA GLN A 501 -12.60 -15.53 16.53
C GLN A 501 -13.66 -14.71 15.77
N GLU A 502 -14.42 -13.87 16.47
CA GLU A 502 -15.43 -13.00 15.85
C GLU A 502 -14.79 -11.99 14.89
N LEU A 503 -13.61 -11.44 15.21
CA LEU A 503 -12.85 -10.60 14.28
C LEU A 503 -12.32 -11.36 13.06
N HIS A 504 -12.01 -12.65 13.20
CA HIS A 504 -11.54 -13.47 12.09
C HIS A 504 -12.62 -13.68 11.03
N GLU A 505 -13.89 -13.68 11.44
CA GLU A 505 -15.05 -13.79 10.55
C GLU A 505 -15.29 -12.52 9.72
N ILE A 506 -14.71 -11.37 10.09
CA ILE A 506 -14.79 -10.15 9.27
C ILE A 506 -13.87 -10.31 8.06
N GLU A 507 -14.46 -10.13 6.89
CA GLU A 507 -13.76 -10.09 5.61
C GLU A 507 -12.83 -8.87 5.53
N LEU A 508 -11.58 -9.11 5.12
CA LEU A 508 -10.51 -8.13 4.97
C LEU A 508 -9.81 -8.38 3.63
#